data_AF-A0ABD3CJQ3-F1
#
_entry.id   AF-A0ABD3CJQ3-F1
#
_cell.length_a   1.000
_cell.length_b   1.000
_cell.length_c   1.000
_cell.angle_alpha   90.00
_cell.angle_beta   90.00
_cell.angle_gamma   90.00
#
_symmetry.space_group_name_H-M   'P 1'
#
loop_
_entity.id
_entity.type
_entity.pdbx_description
1 polymer ?
#
loop_
_entity_poly.entity_id
_entity_poly.type
_entity_poly.pdbx_seq_one_letter_code
_entity_poly.pdbx_strand_id
1 'polypeptide(L)'
;MFIPMGPASKGIGMLFKVAQSISSKLRYNNKISNNSSSFHSIPKNLYDDQLGQQHVRVNMDKKLLLRRYETNEGSDVYYFSTLCTDNNGRSFSVKKNYCFTNHLHKHSYPSSIVGSCNGILCLADNYEKGNTVLWNPATDELKSLPPSSIECPSDAAYTKFTTRGFGFDARSEDYKVLRHVTNGLVYDDDSYKATIVQSELYSLKNDSWRPLVNPVKHPWPWSEIMYSTNGSCYWYAYDCVISFNFSDEVFSCLPLPGPRSSNYLFFDIDGSTLGLIVFSYYAPVRKRIDIWVWKSNEWCWSNVDSFMVEDVISPLGLWGRDKCFLQGANGQLLFFDLVTRELKALDMEEFSGAESLVSFEESTVSISKVTELHTEARKKQSGSKEKCSSNNFNVDVMKSRNLNNLQSSL
;
A
#
# COMPACT_ATOMS: atom_id res chain seq x y z
N MET A 1 39.54 -11.69 -5.14
CA MET A 1 39.45 -11.82 -3.67
C MET A 1 38.16 -11.14 -3.27
N PHE A 2 37.07 -11.92 -3.18
CA PHE A 2 35.71 -11.41 -3.01
C PHE A 2 35.33 -11.48 -1.53
N ILE A 3 34.89 -10.35 -0.97
CA ILE A 3 34.37 -10.24 0.40
C ILE A 3 32.87 -10.64 0.35
N PRO A 4 32.40 -11.57 1.19
CA PRO A 4 31.01 -12.02 1.16
C PRO A 4 30.08 -10.98 1.84
N MET A 5 29.00 -10.61 1.17
CA MET A 5 27.93 -9.79 1.75
C MET A 5 26.94 -10.69 2.51
N GLY A 6 26.83 -10.48 3.83
CA GLY A 6 25.83 -11.10 4.70
C GLY A 6 24.43 -10.49 4.55
N PRO A 7 23.44 -10.97 5.33
CA PRO A 7 22.02 -10.74 5.06
C PRO A 7 21.63 -9.26 5.22
N ALA A 8 21.08 -8.69 4.15
CA ALA A 8 20.65 -7.30 4.02
C ALA A 8 19.44 -6.91 4.92
N SER A 9 18.94 -7.79 5.79
CA SER A 9 17.80 -7.51 6.68
C SER A 9 18.18 -6.84 8.01
N LYS A 10 19.48 -6.70 8.33
CA LYS A 10 19.97 -5.81 9.41
C LYS A 10 20.31 -4.40 8.94
N GLY A 11 20.26 -4.14 7.64
CA GLY A 11 20.77 -2.90 7.04
C GLY A 11 19.91 -1.67 7.34
N ILE A 12 18.59 -1.73 7.20
CA ILE A 12 17.75 -0.51 7.18
C ILE A 12 17.49 0.05 8.59
N GLY A 13 17.20 -0.80 9.58
CA GLY A 13 17.04 -0.36 10.98
C GLY A 13 18.36 0.12 11.60
N MET A 14 19.49 -0.41 11.16
CA MET A 14 20.82 0.05 11.56
C MET A 14 21.19 1.35 10.82
N LEU A 15 20.77 1.52 9.56
CA LEU A 15 20.94 2.77 8.80
C LEU A 15 20.09 3.93 9.35
N PHE A 16 18.88 3.69 9.84
CA PHE A 16 18.07 4.70 10.55
C PHE A 16 18.75 5.16 11.85
N LYS A 17 19.27 4.21 12.65
CA LYS A 17 20.03 4.52 13.87
C LYS A 17 21.38 5.18 13.59
N VAL A 18 22.05 4.81 12.51
CA VAL A 18 23.32 5.43 12.08
C VAL A 18 23.09 6.84 11.54
N ALA A 19 22.02 7.10 10.78
CA ALA A 19 21.65 8.44 10.33
C ALA A 19 21.28 9.36 11.50
N GLN A 20 20.52 8.86 12.50
CA GLN A 20 20.25 9.57 13.75
C GLN A 20 21.53 9.79 14.60
N SER A 21 22.49 8.86 14.57
CA SER A 21 23.78 9.00 15.26
C SER A 21 24.72 10.01 14.57
N ILE A 22 24.63 10.14 13.24
CA ILE A 22 25.40 11.13 12.48
C ILE A 22 24.79 12.54 12.64
N SER A 23 23.46 12.68 12.63
CA SER A 23 22.80 13.97 12.85
C SER A 23 23.01 14.52 14.28
N SER A 24 23.04 13.64 15.28
CA SER A 24 23.35 14.03 16.67
C SER A 24 24.82 14.41 16.87
N LYS A 25 25.76 13.87 16.07
CA LYS A 25 27.19 14.21 16.13
C LYS A 25 27.59 15.46 15.34
N LEU A 26 26.76 15.96 14.43
CA LEU A 26 27.02 17.19 13.66
C LEU A 26 26.51 18.47 14.33
N ARG A 27 26.09 18.42 15.60
CA ARG A 27 25.89 19.63 16.41
C ARG A 27 27.24 20.24 16.78
N TYR A 28 27.83 21.03 15.89
CA TYR A 28 28.71 22.12 16.29
C TYR A 28 28.63 23.26 15.25
N ASN A 29 28.06 24.37 15.71
CA ASN A 29 28.14 25.73 15.17
C ASN A 29 27.92 25.92 13.67
N ASN A 30 26.78 26.52 13.30
CA ASN A 30 26.88 27.78 12.57
C ASN A 30 25.61 28.64 12.70
N LYS A 31 25.86 29.91 13.03
CA LYS A 31 24.88 30.99 13.05
C LYS A 31 24.28 31.17 11.67
N ILE A 32 22.96 31.30 11.64
CA ILE A 32 22.17 31.74 10.49
C ILE A 32 22.76 33.08 10.00
N SER A 33 23.29 33.10 8.78
CA SER A 33 23.52 34.34 8.05
C SER A 33 22.60 34.35 6.84
N ASN A 34 21.67 35.30 6.87
CA ASN A 34 20.79 35.61 5.76
C ASN A 34 21.63 36.09 4.58
N ASN A 35 21.55 35.40 3.44
CA ASN A 35 21.80 36.03 2.16
C ASN A 35 21.01 35.31 1.06
N SER A 36 19.94 35.97 0.65
CA SER A 36 19.19 35.73 -0.58
C SER A 36 20.09 35.88 -1.80
N SER A 37 20.11 34.90 -2.70
CA SER A 37 20.57 35.12 -4.07
C SER A 37 19.69 34.39 -5.09
N SER A 38 19.04 35.23 -5.91
CA SER A 38 18.43 35.06 -7.23
C SER A 38 18.21 33.65 -7.79
N PHE A 39 16.94 33.24 -7.80
CA PHE A 39 16.43 32.13 -8.60
C PHE A 39 16.29 32.56 -10.07
N HIS A 40 16.86 31.76 -10.99
CA HIS A 40 16.47 31.81 -12.40
C HIS A 40 15.13 31.10 -12.55
N SER A 41 14.14 31.86 -13.01
CA SER A 41 12.79 31.41 -13.34
C SER A 41 12.80 30.53 -14.60
N ILE A 42 12.23 29.34 -14.49
CA ILE A 42 11.86 28.48 -15.62
C ILE A 42 10.37 28.14 -15.44
N PRO A 43 9.56 28.17 -16.52
CA PRO A 43 8.22 28.76 -16.46
C PRO A 43 7.11 27.86 -15.94
N LYS A 44 6.05 28.55 -15.49
CA LYS A 44 4.66 28.13 -15.27
C LYS A 44 4.28 26.92 -16.14
N ASN A 45 3.75 25.85 -15.55
CA ASN A 45 2.68 25.01 -16.12
C ASN A 45 2.18 23.89 -15.19
N LEU A 46 1.83 24.24 -13.95
CA LEU A 46 0.75 23.52 -13.24
C LEU A 46 -0.65 23.98 -13.74
N TYR A 47 -0.70 24.94 -14.67
CA TYR A 47 -1.89 25.78 -14.92
C TYR A 47 -2.22 26.06 -16.41
N ASP A 48 -1.64 25.39 -17.41
CA ASP A 48 -1.99 25.67 -18.82
C ASP A 48 -3.31 24.99 -19.26
N ASP A 49 -4.41 25.73 -19.06
CA ASP A 49 -5.42 26.13 -20.06
C ASP A 49 -5.84 25.14 -21.18
N GLN A 50 -6.17 23.89 -20.83
CA GLN A 50 -7.20 23.12 -21.57
C GLN A 50 -8.31 22.50 -20.70
N LEU A 51 -8.23 22.63 -19.38
CA LEU A 51 -9.38 22.47 -18.51
C LEU A 51 -9.79 23.86 -18.07
N GLY A 52 -10.67 24.48 -18.88
CA GLY A 52 -11.25 25.77 -18.57
C GLY A 52 -11.77 25.82 -17.14
N GLN A 53 -11.92 27.04 -16.63
CA GLN A 53 -12.47 27.45 -15.33
C GLN A 53 -13.82 26.79 -14.97
N GLN A 54 -13.82 25.47 -14.83
CA GLN A 54 -14.76 24.76 -13.99
C GLN A 54 -14.15 24.80 -12.61
N HIS A 55 -14.93 25.28 -11.66
CA HIS A 55 -14.64 25.15 -10.25
C HIS A 55 -14.53 23.66 -9.92
N VAL A 56 -13.38 23.04 -10.19
CA VAL A 56 -13.10 21.67 -9.80
C VAL A 56 -12.89 21.73 -8.30
N ARG A 57 -13.98 21.52 -7.55
CA ARG A 57 -13.98 21.40 -6.09
C ARG A 57 -12.76 20.56 -5.71
N VAL A 58 -11.82 21.20 -5.02
CA VAL A 58 -10.75 20.49 -4.33
C VAL A 58 -11.47 19.55 -3.37
N ASN A 59 -11.23 18.24 -3.48
CA ASN A 59 -11.87 17.27 -2.61
C ASN A 59 -11.24 17.37 -1.21
N MET A 60 -11.61 18.42 -0.48
CA MET A 60 -11.28 18.65 0.94
C MET A 60 -12.00 17.64 1.85
N ASP A 61 -12.84 16.76 1.30
CA ASP A 61 -13.51 15.71 2.06
C ASP A 61 -12.53 14.57 2.41
N LYS A 62 -11.39 14.46 1.71
CA LYS A 62 -10.33 13.50 2.06
C LYS A 62 -9.68 13.88 3.40
N LYS A 63 -9.81 12.99 4.38
CA LYS A 63 -9.12 13.05 5.67
C LYS A 63 -7.67 12.61 5.51
N LEU A 64 -6.84 13.04 6.44
CA LEU A 64 -5.45 12.59 6.55
C LEU A 64 -5.31 11.61 7.71
N LEU A 65 -4.64 10.51 7.46
CA LEU A 65 -4.20 9.57 8.47
C LEU A 65 -2.67 9.57 8.53
N LEU A 66 -2.15 10.04 9.65
CA LEU A 66 -0.72 10.07 9.95
C LEU A 66 -0.34 8.84 10.76
N ARG A 67 0.64 8.08 10.31
CA ARG A 67 1.32 7.09 11.16
C ARG A 67 2.50 7.78 11.83
N ARG A 68 2.51 7.76 13.17
CA ARG A 68 3.48 8.47 14.01
C ARG A 68 3.93 7.59 15.17
N TYR A 69 4.99 8.01 15.85
CA TYR A 69 5.46 7.39 17.08
C TYR A 69 5.74 8.41 18.18
N GLU A 70 5.61 7.93 19.41
CA GLU A 70 6.06 8.58 20.64
C GLU A 70 7.18 7.74 21.24
N THR A 71 8.32 8.37 21.50
CA THR A 71 9.45 7.73 22.16
C THR A 71 9.31 7.89 23.67
N ASN A 72 9.04 6.79 24.37
CA ASN A 72 9.04 6.70 25.82
C ASN A 72 10.31 5.98 26.30
N GLU A 73 10.66 6.08 27.60
CA GLU A 73 11.88 5.53 28.21
C GLU A 73 12.16 4.06 27.82
N GLY A 74 12.86 3.86 26.70
CA GLY A 74 13.29 2.55 26.18
C GLY A 74 12.47 1.95 25.01
N SER A 75 11.35 2.54 24.58
CA SER A 75 10.56 2.01 23.45
C SER A 75 9.71 3.04 22.72
N ASP A 76 9.61 2.90 21.39
CA ASP A 76 8.68 3.67 20.57
C ASP A 76 7.27 3.04 20.59
N VAL A 77 6.26 3.87 20.84
CA VAL A 77 4.83 3.50 20.75
C VAL A 77 4.26 4.13 19.48
N TYR A 78 3.60 3.33 18.65
CA TYR A 78 3.10 3.76 17.35
C TYR A 78 1.60 4.01 17.36
N TYR A 79 1.19 5.08 16.69
CA TYR A 79 -0.19 5.51 16.57
C TYR A 79 -0.55 5.80 15.12
N PHE A 80 -1.83 5.62 14.82
CA PHE A 80 -2.47 6.21 13.65
C PHE A 80 -3.32 7.40 14.10
N SER A 81 -3.01 8.58 13.61
CA SER A 81 -3.66 9.83 13.99
C SER A 81 -4.41 10.41 12.83
N THR A 82 -5.71 10.56 12.98
CA THR A 82 -6.49 11.37 12.03
C THR A 82 -6.19 12.83 12.25
N LEU A 83 -5.87 13.55 11.18
CA LEU A 83 -5.66 15.00 11.23
C LEU A 83 -6.93 15.72 10.77
N CYS A 84 -7.24 16.83 11.41
CA CYS A 84 -8.16 17.82 10.89
C CYS A 84 -7.37 19.03 10.39
N THR A 85 -8.02 19.82 9.54
CA THR A 85 -7.46 21.06 9.01
C THR A 85 -8.46 22.18 9.23
N ASP A 86 -7.97 23.42 9.33
CA ASP A 86 -8.86 24.58 9.27
C ASP A 86 -9.55 24.71 7.91
N ASN A 87 -10.56 25.58 7.83
CA ASN A 87 -11.34 25.80 6.60
C ASN A 87 -10.47 26.26 5.41
N ASN A 88 -9.25 26.73 5.65
CA ASN A 88 -8.35 27.25 4.64
C ASN A 88 -7.21 26.28 4.29
N GLY A 89 -7.17 25.08 4.89
CA GLY A 89 -6.10 24.12 4.67
C GLY A 89 -4.74 24.53 5.25
N ARG A 90 -4.68 25.54 6.13
CA ARG A 90 -3.41 26.19 6.53
C ARG A 90 -2.82 25.64 7.82
N SER A 91 -3.68 25.26 8.75
CA SER A 91 -3.30 24.62 10.00
C SER A 91 -3.83 23.18 10.03
N PHE A 92 -3.12 22.33 10.77
CA PHE A 92 -3.50 20.94 10.99
C PHE A 92 -3.34 20.63 12.47
N SER A 93 -4.27 19.83 12.99
CA SER A 93 -4.18 19.32 14.36
C SER A 93 -4.66 17.87 14.41
N VAL A 94 -4.26 17.17 15.47
CA VAL A 94 -4.68 15.79 15.70
C VAL A 94 -6.13 15.79 16.17
N LYS A 95 -6.98 15.03 15.47
CA LYS A 95 -8.40 14.86 15.82
C LYS A 95 -8.63 13.63 16.69
N LYS A 96 -8.02 12.50 16.34
CA LYS A 96 -8.18 11.22 17.05
C LYS A 96 -6.96 10.34 16.85
N ASN A 97 -6.52 9.68 17.91
CA ASN A 97 -5.42 8.72 17.94
C ASN A 97 -5.95 7.29 18.05
N TYR A 98 -5.34 6.38 17.29
CA TYR A 98 -5.62 4.95 17.31
C TYR A 98 -4.34 4.18 17.62
N CYS A 99 -4.43 3.22 18.54
CA CYS A 99 -3.32 2.39 18.98
C CYS A 99 -3.72 0.91 18.89
N PHE A 100 -3.07 0.14 18.01
CA PHE A 100 -3.44 -1.24 17.71
C PHE A 100 -2.59 -2.29 18.44
N THR A 101 -2.19 -2.02 19.68
CA THR A 101 -1.27 -2.87 20.48
C THR A 101 -1.70 -4.33 20.66
N ASN A 102 -2.99 -4.65 20.48
CA ASN A 102 -3.54 -5.98 20.73
C ASN A 102 -3.97 -6.75 19.47
N HIS A 103 -4.17 -6.08 18.33
CA HIS A 103 -4.67 -6.71 17.09
C HIS A 103 -3.56 -7.12 16.12
N LEU A 104 -2.35 -6.59 16.34
CA LEU A 104 -1.15 -6.83 15.57
C LEU A 104 -0.08 -7.22 16.61
N HIS A 105 0.61 -8.36 16.41
CA HIS A 105 1.38 -9.02 17.47
C HIS A 105 2.43 -8.11 18.17
N LYS A 106 2.77 -8.51 19.41
CA LYS A 106 3.78 -8.00 20.36
C LYS A 106 5.21 -7.74 19.85
N HIS A 107 5.49 -7.79 18.55
CA HIS A 107 6.83 -7.52 18.03
C HIS A 107 7.02 -6.04 17.72
N SER A 108 8.25 -5.56 17.96
CA SER A 108 8.70 -4.17 17.96
C SER A 108 8.69 -3.47 16.58
N TYR A 109 7.89 -3.95 15.62
CA TYR A 109 7.78 -3.36 14.28
C TYR A 109 6.31 -3.10 13.92
N PRO A 110 5.95 -1.88 13.49
CA PRO A 110 4.54 -1.49 13.42
C PRO A 110 4.00 -1.73 12.01
N SER A 111 2.72 -2.07 11.92
CA SER A 111 2.06 -2.31 10.63
C SER A 111 2.17 -1.13 9.68
N SER A 112 2.49 -1.44 8.43
CA SER A 112 2.53 -0.51 7.31
C SER A 112 1.13 -0.30 6.73
N ILE A 113 0.85 0.91 6.24
CA ILE A 113 -0.35 1.16 5.45
C ILE A 113 -0.07 0.69 4.03
N VAL A 114 -0.77 -0.35 3.59
CA VAL A 114 -0.65 -0.91 2.23
C VAL A 114 -1.40 -0.05 1.23
N GLY A 115 -2.55 0.48 1.63
CA GLY A 115 -3.41 1.28 0.79
C GLY A 115 -4.73 1.63 1.45
N SER A 116 -5.46 2.52 0.80
CA SER A 116 -6.81 2.95 1.18
C SER A 116 -7.73 2.85 -0.03
N CYS A 117 -8.95 2.37 0.16
CA CYS A 117 -9.95 2.25 -0.89
C CYS A 117 -11.35 2.37 -0.30
N ASN A 118 -12.16 3.30 -0.80
CA ASN A 118 -13.55 3.53 -0.35
C ASN A 118 -13.66 3.65 1.19
N GLY A 119 -12.69 4.34 1.80
CA GLY A 119 -12.58 4.57 3.24
C GLY A 119 -12.16 3.39 4.12
N ILE A 120 -11.89 2.23 3.52
CA ILE A 120 -11.25 1.11 4.19
C ILE A 120 -9.74 1.23 3.97
N LEU A 121 -8.96 1.02 5.02
CA LEU A 121 -7.51 0.90 4.97
C LEU A 121 -7.09 -0.55 5.11
N CYS A 122 -6.05 -0.93 4.39
CA CYS A 122 -5.37 -2.20 4.59
C CYS A 122 -4.07 -1.96 5.35
N LEU A 123 -3.97 -2.54 6.53
CA LEU A 123 -2.78 -2.53 7.37
C LEU A 123 -2.11 -3.91 7.29
N ALA A 124 -0.79 -3.94 7.12
CA ALA A 124 -0.07 -5.20 7.08
C ALA A 124 1.21 -5.17 7.92
N ASP A 125 1.40 -6.25 8.66
CA ASP A 125 2.69 -6.66 9.23
C ASP A 125 3.37 -7.60 8.21
N ASN A 126 4.32 -7.04 7.47
CA ASN A 126 5.03 -7.71 6.37
C ASN A 126 6.16 -8.66 6.84
N TYR A 127 6.14 -9.07 8.11
CA TYR A 127 7.08 -10.04 8.69
C TYR A 127 6.46 -11.46 8.82
N GLU A 128 6.99 -12.28 9.73
CA GLU A 128 6.90 -13.76 9.72
C GLU A 128 5.49 -14.34 9.55
N LYS A 129 4.44 -13.69 10.06
CA LYS A 129 3.06 -14.19 9.98
C LYS A 129 2.19 -13.54 8.92
N GLY A 130 2.64 -12.45 8.29
CA GLY A 130 1.86 -11.78 7.23
C GLY A 130 0.50 -11.26 7.66
N ASN A 131 0.36 -10.86 8.94
CA ASN A 131 -0.91 -10.43 9.48
C ASN A 131 -1.40 -9.21 8.68
N THR A 132 -2.59 -9.35 8.12
CA THR A 132 -3.24 -8.28 7.36
C THR A 132 -4.58 -7.99 7.99
N VAL A 133 -4.87 -6.71 8.20
CA VAL A 133 -6.10 -6.23 8.82
C VAL A 133 -6.71 -5.18 7.91
N LEU A 134 -8.00 -5.32 7.63
CA LEU A 134 -8.81 -4.26 7.05
C LEU A 134 -9.40 -3.43 8.18
N TRP A 135 -9.33 -2.12 8.05
CA TRP A 135 -9.79 -1.18 9.05
C TRP A 135 -10.61 -0.07 8.41
N ASN A 136 -11.82 0.19 8.93
CA ASN A 136 -12.56 1.39 8.60
C ASN A 136 -12.50 2.37 9.80
N PRO A 137 -11.74 3.48 9.72
CA PRO A 137 -11.63 4.46 10.81
C PRO A 137 -12.94 5.17 11.14
N ALA A 138 -13.89 5.26 10.19
CA ALA A 138 -15.15 5.96 10.40
C ALA A 138 -16.14 5.13 11.22
N THR A 139 -16.11 3.79 11.07
CA THR A 139 -16.95 2.86 11.82
C THR A 139 -16.20 2.16 12.97
N ASP A 140 -14.89 2.36 13.05
CA ASP A 140 -13.96 1.64 13.94
C ASP A 140 -14.01 0.11 13.78
N GLU A 141 -14.39 -0.35 12.59
CA GLU A 141 -14.51 -1.75 12.28
C GLU A 141 -13.17 -2.33 11.82
N LEU A 142 -12.76 -3.45 12.44
CA LEU A 142 -11.54 -4.18 12.12
C LEU A 142 -11.87 -5.59 11.67
N LYS A 143 -11.21 -6.07 10.61
CA LYS A 143 -11.25 -7.47 10.17
C LYS A 143 -9.85 -7.97 9.91
N SER A 144 -9.40 -8.92 10.73
CA SER A 144 -8.22 -9.71 10.45
C SER A 144 -8.50 -10.69 9.31
N LEU A 145 -7.58 -10.77 8.35
CA LEU A 145 -7.70 -11.70 7.24
C LEU A 145 -7.28 -13.12 7.67
N PRO A 146 -7.87 -14.17 7.07
CA PRO A 146 -7.49 -15.54 7.35
C PRO A 146 -6.03 -15.83 6.95
N PRO A 147 -5.42 -16.91 7.47
CA PRO A 147 -4.10 -17.36 7.05
C PRO A 147 -4.08 -17.73 5.55
N SER A 148 -2.87 -17.81 4.99
CA SER A 148 -2.65 -18.13 3.58
C SER A 148 -3.22 -19.48 3.19
N SER A 149 -3.68 -19.57 1.93
CA SER A 149 -4.10 -20.82 1.31
C SER A 149 -2.93 -21.62 0.73
N ILE A 150 -1.77 -20.98 0.60
CA ILE A 150 -0.57 -21.58 0.02
C ILE A 150 0.15 -22.36 1.12
N GLU A 151 0.32 -23.66 0.89
CA GLU A 151 1.10 -24.53 1.77
C GLU A 151 2.59 -24.20 1.68
N CYS A 152 3.24 -24.16 2.84
CA CYS A 152 4.69 -24.03 2.93
C CYS A 152 5.34 -25.32 2.40
N PRO A 153 6.25 -25.25 1.42
CA PRO A 153 7.05 -26.40 1.02
C PRO A 153 7.79 -26.98 2.22
N SER A 154 7.88 -28.31 2.32
CA SER A 154 8.53 -28.99 3.45
C SER A 154 10.02 -28.71 3.58
N ASP A 155 10.65 -28.33 2.47
CA ASP A 155 12.07 -27.96 2.32
C ASP A 155 12.32 -26.44 2.47
N ALA A 156 11.27 -25.64 2.72
CA ALA A 156 11.43 -24.21 2.95
C ALA A 156 12.04 -23.95 4.34
N ALA A 157 13.18 -23.26 4.36
CA ALA A 157 13.81 -22.81 5.59
C ALA A 157 13.04 -21.66 6.25
N TYR A 158 12.35 -20.84 5.45
CA TYR A 158 11.44 -19.82 5.94
C TYR A 158 10.36 -19.49 4.90
N THR A 159 9.22 -18.99 5.40
CA THR A 159 8.15 -18.40 4.59
C THR A 159 7.92 -16.97 5.03
N LYS A 160 7.89 -16.06 4.06
CA LYS A 160 7.56 -14.65 4.28
C LYS A 160 6.30 -14.31 3.49
N PHE A 161 5.36 -13.68 4.18
CA PHE A 161 4.14 -13.16 3.61
C PHE A 161 4.29 -11.66 3.47
N THR A 162 4.02 -11.11 2.30
CA THR A 162 4.14 -9.67 2.09
C THR A 162 2.95 -9.16 1.30
N THR A 163 2.13 -8.35 1.96
CA THR A 163 0.96 -7.75 1.35
C THR A 163 1.42 -6.67 0.37
N ARG A 164 0.83 -6.67 -0.83
CA ARG A 164 1.30 -5.90 -2.00
C ARG A 164 0.34 -4.83 -2.48
N GLY A 165 -0.93 -4.97 -2.15
CA GLY A 165 -1.92 -4.00 -2.56
C GLY A 165 -3.30 -4.34 -2.02
N PHE A 166 -4.14 -3.32 -1.98
CA PHE A 166 -5.53 -3.42 -1.57
C PHE A 166 -6.37 -2.53 -2.47
N GLY A 167 -7.46 -3.06 -3.02
CA GLY A 167 -8.32 -2.28 -3.88
C GLY A 167 -9.70 -2.91 -4.06
N PHE A 168 -10.57 -2.14 -4.69
CA PHE A 168 -11.91 -2.57 -5.06
C PHE A 168 -11.93 -3.00 -6.54
N ASP A 169 -12.31 -4.24 -6.79
CA ASP A 169 -12.65 -4.75 -8.11
C ASP A 169 -14.10 -4.36 -8.41
N ALA A 170 -14.29 -3.35 -9.26
CA ALA A 170 -15.62 -2.88 -9.63
C ALA A 170 -16.42 -3.91 -10.46
N ARG A 171 -15.77 -4.84 -11.16
CA ARG A 171 -16.43 -5.86 -11.98
C ARG A 171 -17.06 -6.96 -11.15
N SER A 172 -16.36 -7.41 -10.09
CA SER A 172 -16.91 -8.36 -9.12
C SER A 172 -17.52 -7.70 -7.89
N GLU A 173 -17.48 -6.36 -7.83
CA GLU A 173 -17.90 -5.53 -6.70
C GLU A 173 -17.30 -6.01 -5.37
N ASP A 174 -16.01 -6.34 -5.36
CA ASP A 174 -15.34 -7.00 -4.22
C ASP A 174 -14.09 -6.25 -3.82
N TYR A 175 -13.80 -6.26 -2.52
CA TYR A 175 -12.52 -5.80 -2.01
C TYR A 175 -11.52 -6.95 -2.07
N LYS A 176 -10.36 -6.67 -2.65
CA LYS A 176 -9.32 -7.66 -2.85
C LYS A 176 -7.99 -7.20 -2.24
N VAL A 177 -7.23 -8.16 -1.75
CA VAL A 177 -5.87 -7.94 -1.24
C VAL A 177 -4.91 -8.85 -1.99
N LEU A 178 -3.89 -8.25 -2.59
CA LEU A 178 -2.80 -8.98 -3.24
C LEU A 178 -1.72 -9.26 -2.19
N ARG A 179 -1.24 -10.51 -2.11
CA ARG A 179 -0.14 -10.91 -1.24
C ARG A 179 0.86 -11.78 -1.99
N HIS A 180 2.14 -11.54 -1.76
CA HIS A 180 3.20 -12.45 -2.19
C HIS A 180 3.59 -13.38 -1.04
N VAL A 181 3.77 -14.66 -1.37
CA VAL A 181 4.27 -15.71 -0.48
C VAL A 181 5.65 -16.09 -0.98
N THR A 182 6.66 -15.84 -0.16
CA THR A 182 8.08 -16.02 -0.49
C THR A 182 8.63 -17.15 0.36
N ASN A 183 8.97 -18.27 -0.26
CA ASN A 183 9.61 -19.41 0.41
C ASN A 183 11.10 -19.40 0.09
N GLY A 184 11.94 -19.35 1.12
CA GLY A 184 13.39 -19.46 0.97
C GLY A 184 13.83 -20.92 1.14
N LEU A 185 14.52 -21.46 0.14
CA LEU A 185 15.10 -22.81 0.18
C LEU A 185 16.58 -22.74 0.56
N VAL A 186 17.03 -23.72 1.34
CA VAL A 186 18.45 -23.92 1.67
C VAL A 186 18.92 -25.14 0.89
N TYR A 187 20.06 -25.03 0.18
CA TYR A 187 20.68 -26.17 -0.47
C TYR A 187 21.45 -27.03 0.55
N ASP A 188 21.67 -28.31 0.24
CA ASP A 188 22.35 -29.29 1.10
C ASP A 188 23.80 -28.89 1.50
N ASP A 189 24.41 -27.90 0.85
CA ASP A 189 25.76 -27.40 1.13
C ASP A 189 25.77 -26.12 1.99
N ASP A 190 24.67 -25.79 2.67
CA ASP A 190 24.45 -24.53 3.40
C ASP A 190 24.56 -23.27 2.52
N SER A 191 24.57 -23.40 1.19
CA SER A 191 24.45 -22.26 0.29
C SER A 191 22.97 -21.85 0.15
N TYR A 192 22.70 -20.55 0.24
CA TYR A 192 21.39 -19.96 -0.04
C TYR A 192 21.28 -19.70 -1.53
N LYS A 193 20.21 -20.09 -2.24
CA LYS A 193 19.88 -19.44 -3.54
C LYS A 193 18.56 -19.74 -4.27
N ALA A 194 17.60 -20.49 -3.75
CA ALA A 194 16.28 -20.55 -4.41
C ALA A 194 15.21 -19.85 -3.56
N THR A 195 14.48 -18.95 -4.20
CA THR A 195 13.35 -18.26 -3.59
C THR A 195 12.16 -18.43 -4.51
N ILE A 196 11.16 -19.18 -4.05
CA ILE A 196 9.91 -19.34 -4.78
C ILE A 196 9.00 -18.20 -4.34
N VAL A 197 8.56 -17.37 -5.29
CA VAL A 197 7.54 -16.36 -5.02
C VAL A 197 6.25 -16.73 -5.72
N GLN A 198 5.23 -16.98 -4.92
CA GLN A 198 3.86 -17.16 -5.35
C GLN A 198 3.06 -15.91 -5.03
N SER A 199 1.95 -15.71 -5.74
CA SER A 199 0.99 -14.66 -5.43
C SER A 199 -0.34 -15.28 -5.09
N GLU A 200 -1.03 -14.69 -4.12
CA GLU A 200 -2.41 -15.03 -3.81
C GLU A 200 -3.25 -13.76 -3.70
N LEU A 201 -4.54 -13.92 -3.95
CA LEU A 201 -5.53 -12.85 -3.94
C LEU A 201 -6.60 -13.21 -2.94
N TYR A 202 -6.77 -12.37 -1.94
CA TYR A 202 -7.89 -12.43 -1.02
C TYR A 202 -9.13 -11.80 -1.66
N SER A 203 -10.29 -12.35 -1.33
CA SER A 203 -11.60 -11.81 -1.68
C SER A 203 -12.39 -11.61 -0.39
N LEU A 204 -12.84 -10.37 -0.13
CA LEU A 204 -13.60 -10.05 1.07
C LEU A 204 -14.97 -10.73 1.06
N LYS A 205 -15.64 -10.75 -0.10
CA LYS A 205 -16.91 -11.49 -0.27
C LYS A 205 -16.77 -12.98 0.07
N ASN A 206 -15.69 -13.60 -0.38
CA ASN A 206 -15.49 -15.05 -0.19
C ASN A 206 -14.85 -15.40 1.16
N ASP A 207 -14.29 -14.41 1.85
CA ASP A 207 -13.45 -14.52 3.05
C ASP A 207 -12.36 -15.59 2.92
N SER A 208 -11.70 -15.60 1.76
CA SER A 208 -10.72 -16.64 1.44
C SER A 208 -9.64 -16.12 0.50
N TRP A 209 -8.43 -16.65 0.68
CA TRP A 209 -7.35 -16.52 -0.28
C TRP A 209 -7.51 -17.54 -1.39
N ARG A 210 -7.00 -17.19 -2.57
CA ARG A 210 -6.74 -18.15 -3.65
C ARG A 210 -5.40 -17.84 -4.33
N PRO A 211 -4.67 -18.85 -4.80
CA PRO A 211 -3.45 -18.62 -5.57
C PRO A 211 -3.78 -17.94 -6.91
N LEU A 212 -2.87 -17.07 -7.36
CA LEU A 212 -2.84 -16.54 -8.71
C LEU A 212 -2.00 -17.45 -9.60
N VAL A 213 -2.55 -17.79 -10.78
CA VAL A 213 -1.90 -18.71 -11.73
C VAL A 213 -0.72 -18.04 -12.43
N ASN A 214 -0.81 -16.74 -12.68
CA ASN A 214 0.22 -16.00 -13.40
C ASN A 214 1.22 -15.37 -12.42
N PRO A 215 2.49 -15.80 -12.43
CA PRO A 215 3.50 -15.22 -11.55
C PRO A 215 3.91 -13.83 -12.02
N VAL A 216 4.24 -12.95 -11.07
CA VAL A 216 4.89 -11.68 -11.35
C VAL A 216 6.29 -11.95 -11.86
N LYS A 217 6.65 -11.41 -13.03
CA LYS A 217 8.00 -11.56 -13.61
C LYS A 217 9.10 -10.94 -12.73
N HIS A 218 8.75 -9.97 -11.88
CA HIS A 218 9.63 -9.27 -10.94
C HIS A 218 8.97 -9.19 -9.54
N PRO A 219 9.03 -10.27 -8.75
CA PRO A 219 8.27 -10.37 -7.49
C PRO A 219 8.90 -9.60 -6.32
N TRP A 220 10.16 -9.15 -6.45
CA TRP A 220 10.89 -8.48 -5.39
C TRP A 220 10.80 -6.96 -5.54
N PRO A 221 9.95 -6.29 -4.75
CA PRO A 221 9.97 -4.84 -4.68
C PRO A 221 11.24 -4.37 -3.97
N TRP A 222 11.81 -3.27 -4.45
CA TRP A 222 12.94 -2.60 -3.77
C TRP A 222 12.48 -1.61 -2.70
N SER A 223 11.18 -1.29 -2.69
CA SER A 223 10.55 -0.39 -1.73
C SER A 223 9.31 -1.05 -1.14
N GLU A 224 9.06 -0.83 0.15
CA GLU A 224 7.83 -1.25 0.83
C GLU A 224 6.65 -0.31 0.56
N ILE A 225 6.90 0.83 -0.08
CA ILE A 225 5.89 1.86 -0.33
C ILE A 225 4.98 1.43 -1.47
N MET A 226 3.72 1.22 -1.13
CA MET A 226 2.65 0.81 -2.01
C MET A 226 1.60 1.89 -2.09
N TYR A 227 0.93 1.92 -3.23
CA TYR A 227 -0.22 2.77 -3.37
C TYR A 227 -1.26 2.10 -4.24
N SER A 228 -2.52 2.34 -3.94
CA SER A 228 -3.64 1.80 -4.70
C SER A 228 -4.57 2.93 -5.10
N THR A 229 -4.86 3.01 -6.40
CA THR A 229 -5.82 3.96 -6.98
C THR A 229 -6.45 3.33 -8.21
N ASN A 230 -7.69 3.73 -8.50
CA ASN A 230 -8.43 3.34 -9.69
C ASN A 230 -8.41 1.82 -9.97
N GLY A 231 -8.73 1.03 -8.93
CA GLY A 231 -8.80 -0.44 -9.04
C GLY A 231 -7.47 -1.13 -9.33
N SER A 232 -6.33 -0.44 -9.18
CA SER A 232 -5.00 -1.00 -9.35
C SER A 232 -4.09 -0.65 -8.18
N CYS A 233 -3.11 -1.52 -7.87
CA CYS A 233 -2.03 -1.19 -6.96
C CYS A 233 -0.69 -1.07 -7.69
N TYR A 234 0.21 -0.26 -7.13
CA TYR A 234 1.48 0.13 -7.73
C TYR A 234 2.61 0.02 -6.70
N TRP A 235 3.76 -0.46 -7.15
CA TRP A 235 4.99 -0.45 -6.36
C TRP A 235 6.23 -0.37 -7.25
N TYR A 236 7.33 0.06 -6.66
CA TYR A 236 8.63 0.16 -7.33
C TYR A 236 9.38 -1.19 -7.33
N ALA A 237 9.75 -1.66 -8.52
CA ALA A 237 10.71 -2.74 -8.74
C ALA A 237 12.00 -2.17 -9.36
N TYR A 238 12.99 -3.01 -9.69
CA TYR A 238 14.33 -2.55 -10.09
C TYR A 238 14.37 -1.53 -11.23
N ASP A 239 13.60 -1.83 -12.27
CA ASP A 239 13.70 -1.22 -13.59
C ASP A 239 12.34 -0.68 -14.08
N CYS A 240 11.28 -0.89 -13.30
CA CYS A 240 9.95 -0.42 -13.62
C CYS A 240 9.07 -0.24 -12.37
N VAL A 241 7.96 0.46 -12.57
CA VAL A 241 6.83 0.43 -11.63
C VAL A 241 5.96 -0.76 -12.00
N ILE A 242 5.80 -1.70 -11.09
CA ILE A 242 4.84 -2.79 -11.27
C ILE A 242 3.46 -2.28 -10.89
N SER A 243 2.47 -2.65 -11.69
CA SER A 243 1.06 -2.47 -11.38
C SER A 243 0.33 -3.80 -11.42
N PHE A 244 -0.73 -3.91 -10.63
CA PHE A 244 -1.67 -5.02 -10.69
C PHE A 244 -3.09 -4.47 -10.72
N ASN A 245 -3.85 -4.82 -11.76
CA ASN A 245 -5.26 -4.46 -11.89
C ASN A 245 -6.12 -5.52 -11.17
N PHE A 246 -6.94 -5.12 -10.20
CA PHE A 246 -7.75 -6.05 -9.40
C PHE A 246 -8.93 -6.64 -10.16
N SER A 247 -9.42 -5.96 -11.20
CA SER A 247 -10.53 -6.42 -12.02
C SER A 247 -10.07 -7.49 -13.00
N ASP A 248 -9.04 -7.17 -13.80
CA ASP A 248 -8.52 -8.06 -14.83
C ASP A 248 -7.48 -9.06 -14.32
N GLU A 249 -6.95 -8.81 -13.13
CA GLU A 249 -5.95 -9.66 -12.45
C GLU A 249 -4.66 -9.80 -13.27
N VAL A 250 -4.28 -8.70 -13.93
CA VAL A 250 -3.12 -8.61 -14.81
C VAL A 250 -2.04 -7.74 -14.17
N PHE A 251 -0.81 -8.24 -14.19
CA PHE A 251 0.38 -7.46 -13.87
C PHE A 251 0.88 -6.70 -15.10
N SER A 252 1.24 -5.43 -14.91
CA SER A 252 1.90 -4.60 -15.93
C SER A 252 3.14 -3.92 -15.37
N CYS A 253 4.04 -3.48 -16.24
CA CYS A 253 5.31 -2.86 -15.89
C CYS A 253 5.41 -1.53 -16.64
N LEU A 254 5.39 -0.44 -15.88
CA LEU A 254 5.44 0.93 -16.38
C LEU A 254 6.89 1.44 -16.29
N PRO A 255 7.39 2.21 -17.27
CA PRO A 255 8.76 2.74 -17.20
C PRO A 255 8.96 3.60 -15.95
N LEU A 256 10.20 3.76 -15.49
CA LEU A 256 10.53 4.69 -14.40
C LEU A 256 10.62 6.13 -14.94
N PRO A 257 10.17 7.14 -14.17
CA PRO A 257 10.36 8.54 -14.54
C PRO A 257 11.78 9.05 -14.33
N GLY A 258 12.59 8.37 -13.51
CA GLY A 258 13.89 8.85 -13.05
C GLY A 258 14.95 7.76 -12.94
N PRO A 259 16.16 8.11 -12.47
CA PRO A 259 17.27 7.16 -12.34
C PRO A 259 16.99 6.08 -11.29
N ARG A 260 17.59 4.90 -11.47
CA ARG A 260 17.41 3.73 -10.59
C ARG A 260 17.81 3.95 -9.12
N SER A 261 18.63 4.96 -8.84
CA SER A 261 19.10 5.31 -7.49
C SER A 261 18.14 6.20 -6.69
N SER A 262 16.99 6.55 -7.26
CA SER A 262 15.99 7.38 -6.60
C SER A 262 15.04 6.57 -5.72
N ASN A 263 14.40 7.27 -4.79
CA ASN A 263 13.29 6.77 -3.98
C ASN A 263 11.99 7.31 -4.55
N TYR A 264 10.93 6.53 -4.37
CA TYR A 264 9.66 6.73 -5.04
C TYR A 264 8.53 6.62 -4.02
N LEU A 265 7.70 7.67 -3.95
CA LEU A 265 6.48 7.69 -3.17
C LEU A 265 5.29 7.94 -4.10
N PHE A 266 4.44 6.93 -4.23
CA PHE A 266 3.25 6.99 -5.07
C PHE A 266 2.12 7.74 -4.36
N PHE A 267 1.28 8.40 -5.16
CA PHE A 267 0.07 9.07 -4.67
C PHE A 267 -1.00 9.14 -5.77
N ASP A 268 -2.21 9.50 -5.37
CA ASP A 268 -3.33 9.74 -6.26
C ASP A 268 -3.51 11.24 -6.49
N ILE A 269 -3.72 11.62 -7.75
CA ILE A 269 -4.13 12.95 -8.16
C ILE A 269 -5.61 12.87 -8.53
N ASP A 270 -6.42 13.62 -7.81
CA ASP A 270 -7.85 13.83 -8.10
C ASP A 270 -8.69 12.55 -8.29
N GLY A 271 -8.34 11.45 -7.62
CA GLY A 271 -9.13 10.20 -7.62
C GLY A 271 -8.89 9.27 -8.81
N SER A 272 -8.01 9.63 -9.73
CA SER A 272 -7.95 8.94 -11.04
C SER A 272 -6.56 8.82 -11.64
N THR A 273 -5.63 9.72 -11.29
CA THR A 273 -4.34 9.83 -11.96
C THR A 273 -3.21 9.43 -11.02
N LEU A 274 -2.33 8.54 -11.49
CA LEU A 274 -1.18 8.09 -10.72
C LEU A 274 -0.10 9.17 -10.69
N GLY A 275 0.29 9.58 -9.48
CA GLY A 275 1.40 10.47 -9.22
C GLY A 275 2.59 9.75 -8.59
N LEU A 276 3.79 10.31 -8.77
CA LEU A 276 5.02 9.83 -8.16
C LEU A 276 5.90 10.99 -7.68
N ILE A 277 6.27 10.96 -6.39
CA ILE A 277 7.31 11.83 -5.84
C ILE A 277 8.64 11.09 -5.93
N VAL A 278 9.63 11.73 -6.54
CA VAL A 278 10.99 11.19 -6.73
C VAL A 278 11.97 12.01 -5.88
N PHE A 279 12.76 11.33 -5.04
CA PHE A 279 13.70 11.98 -4.12
C PHE A 279 14.90 11.08 -3.75
N SER A 280 15.91 11.63 -3.07
CA SER A 280 17.09 10.87 -2.60
C SER A 280 17.29 10.95 -1.07
N TYR A 281 17.40 9.80 -0.41
CA TYR A 281 17.76 9.73 1.02
C TYR A 281 19.18 10.22 1.29
N TYR A 282 20.12 10.02 0.37
CA TYR A 282 21.55 10.27 0.59
C TYR A 282 22.00 11.70 0.35
N ALA A 283 21.11 12.58 -0.12
CA ALA A 283 21.44 13.99 -0.28
C ALA A 283 21.67 14.65 1.10
N PRO A 284 22.87 15.22 1.37
CA PRO A 284 23.36 15.46 2.73
C PRO A 284 22.82 16.72 3.43
N VAL A 285 22.23 17.68 2.71
CA VAL A 285 21.67 18.91 3.31
C VAL A 285 20.41 19.36 2.59
N ARG A 286 20.48 19.47 1.26
CA ARG A 286 19.38 19.91 0.42
C ARG A 286 18.89 18.76 -0.46
N LYS A 287 17.61 18.42 -0.35
CA LYS A 287 16.98 17.35 -1.13
C LYS A 287 16.23 17.95 -2.31
N ARG A 288 16.50 17.41 -3.49
CA ARG A 288 15.64 17.61 -4.66
C ARG A 288 14.43 16.71 -4.54
N ILE A 289 13.25 17.27 -4.74
CA ILE A 289 11.98 16.57 -4.82
C ILE A 289 11.37 16.88 -6.17
N ASP A 290 11.12 15.86 -6.96
CA ASP A 290 10.45 15.96 -8.25
C ASP A 290 9.07 15.31 -8.18
N ILE A 291 8.06 15.98 -8.71
CA ILE A 291 6.69 15.47 -8.81
C ILE A 291 6.42 15.08 -10.26
N TRP A 292 6.01 13.83 -10.44
CA TRP A 292 5.72 13.23 -11.74
C TRP A 292 4.28 12.73 -11.79
N VAL A 293 3.69 12.79 -12.98
CA VAL A 293 2.32 12.36 -13.25
C VAL A 293 2.34 11.37 -14.40
N TRP A 294 1.61 10.26 -14.24
CA TRP A 294 1.45 9.25 -15.27
C TRP A 294 0.40 9.70 -16.29
N LYS A 295 0.80 9.76 -17.56
CA LYS A 295 -0.09 10.02 -18.68
C LYS A 295 -0.44 8.71 -19.37
N SER A 296 -1.61 8.15 -19.04
CA SER A 296 -2.02 6.82 -19.55
C SER A 296 -2.22 6.78 -21.07
N ASN A 297 -2.65 7.88 -21.67
CA ASN A 297 -2.84 8.04 -23.12
C ASN A 297 -1.51 8.08 -23.90
N GLU A 298 -0.48 8.71 -23.34
CA GLU A 298 0.86 8.83 -23.93
C GLU A 298 1.79 7.70 -23.47
N TRP A 299 1.36 6.90 -22.49
CA TRP A 299 2.13 5.83 -21.84
C TRP A 299 3.50 6.30 -21.31
N CYS A 300 3.52 7.50 -20.71
CA CYS A 300 4.75 8.13 -20.26
C CYS A 300 4.56 8.89 -18.94
N TRP A 301 5.68 9.22 -18.30
CA TRP A 301 5.69 10.12 -17.16
C TRP A 301 5.98 11.55 -17.60
N SER A 302 5.27 12.50 -16.98
CA SER A 302 5.52 13.93 -17.13
C SER A 302 5.95 14.52 -15.80
N ASN A 303 7.11 15.18 -15.76
CA ASN A 303 7.49 15.99 -14.61
C ASN A 303 6.62 17.25 -14.60
N VAL A 304 5.93 17.51 -13.49
CA VAL A 304 5.01 18.65 -13.36
C VAL A 304 5.50 19.68 -12.36
N ASP A 305 6.40 19.29 -11.45
CA ASP A 305 7.02 20.21 -10.51
C ASP A 305 8.36 19.68 -9.99
N SER A 306 9.23 20.59 -9.57
CA SER A 306 10.53 20.30 -8.98
C SER A 306 10.89 21.40 -7.98
N PHE A 307 11.27 21.00 -6.78
CA PHE A 307 11.70 21.95 -5.76
C PHE A 307 12.80 21.35 -4.87
N MET A 308 13.45 22.24 -4.13
CA MET A 308 14.53 21.87 -3.23
C MET A 308 14.15 22.27 -1.81
N VAL A 309 14.34 21.35 -0.87
CA VAL A 309 14.06 21.56 0.55
C VAL A 309 15.27 21.15 1.39
N GLU A 310 15.49 21.90 2.47
CA GLU A 310 16.57 21.66 3.43
C GLU A 310 16.01 21.01 4.69
N ASP A 311 16.86 20.30 5.42
CA ASP A 311 16.54 19.71 6.73
C ASP A 311 15.31 18.78 6.75
N VAL A 312 15.10 18.04 5.66
CA VAL A 312 14.06 17.01 5.55
C VAL A 312 14.65 15.63 5.31
N ILE A 313 14.01 14.59 5.86
CA ILE A 313 14.40 13.19 5.71
C ILE A 313 13.76 12.60 4.45
N SER A 314 12.44 12.76 4.31
CA SER A 314 11.67 12.19 3.19
C SER A 314 10.33 12.89 2.99
N PRO A 315 9.76 12.87 1.78
CA PRO A 315 8.36 13.16 1.57
C PRO A 315 7.48 12.07 2.16
N LEU A 316 6.30 12.48 2.66
CA LEU A 316 5.32 11.61 3.29
C LEU A 316 4.03 11.47 2.47
N GLY A 317 3.74 12.45 1.61
CA GLY A 317 2.60 12.41 0.69
C GLY A 317 2.20 13.79 0.17
N LEU A 318 1.25 13.82 -0.76
CA LEU A 318 0.55 15.06 -1.12
C LEU A 318 -0.82 15.09 -0.44
N TRP A 319 -1.27 16.30 -0.15
CA TRP A 319 -2.65 16.56 0.25
C TRP A 319 -3.19 17.77 -0.51
N GLY A 320 -4.42 17.64 -1.00
CA GLY A 320 -4.94 18.58 -1.97
C GLY A 320 -4.06 18.63 -3.23
N ARG A 321 -4.00 19.80 -3.86
CA ARG A 321 -3.19 20.02 -5.08
C ARG A 321 -1.88 20.75 -4.82
N ASP A 322 -1.69 21.29 -3.62
CA ASP A 322 -0.65 22.27 -3.33
C ASP A 322 0.17 21.96 -2.08
N LYS A 323 -0.07 20.87 -1.34
CA LYS A 323 0.69 20.59 -0.10
C LYS A 323 1.46 19.29 -0.22
N CYS A 324 2.78 19.41 -0.15
CA CYS A 324 3.67 18.26 -0.04
C CYS A 324 4.11 18.09 1.42
N PHE A 325 3.64 17.05 2.08
CA PHE A 325 4.03 16.74 3.44
C PHE A 325 5.41 16.08 3.48
N LEU A 326 6.24 16.50 4.43
CA LEU A 326 7.63 16.11 4.57
C LEU A 326 7.93 15.77 6.04
N GLN A 327 8.78 14.77 6.25
CA GLN A 327 9.37 14.49 7.54
C GLN A 327 10.61 15.38 7.70
N GLY A 328 10.65 16.24 8.72
CA GLY A 328 11.83 17.04 9.04
C GLY A 328 12.94 16.21 9.71
N ALA A 329 14.17 16.71 9.71
CA ALA A 329 15.35 16.05 10.28
C ALA A 329 15.21 15.70 11.77
N ASN A 330 14.36 16.41 12.50
CA ASN A 330 14.07 16.20 13.92
C ASN A 330 12.79 15.38 14.17
N GLY A 331 12.20 14.76 13.14
CA GLY A 331 10.96 13.98 13.25
C GLY A 331 9.66 14.80 13.11
N GLN A 332 9.75 16.13 13.20
CA GLN A 332 8.64 17.07 13.01
C GLN A 332 7.93 16.87 11.66
N LEU A 333 6.61 17.10 11.63
CA LEU A 333 5.84 17.12 10.39
C LEU A 333 5.90 18.51 9.76
N LEU A 334 6.33 18.58 8.51
CA LEU A 334 6.37 19.81 7.71
C LEU A 334 5.44 19.65 6.51
N PHE A 335 5.03 20.76 5.92
CA PHE A 335 4.53 20.76 4.55
C PHE A 335 5.16 21.88 3.74
N PHE A 336 5.46 21.59 2.49
CA PHE A 336 5.87 22.55 1.49
C PHE A 336 4.65 22.94 0.65
N ASP A 337 4.31 24.23 0.63
CA ASP A 337 3.25 24.78 -0.20
C ASP A 337 3.77 24.97 -1.63
N LEU A 338 3.26 24.18 -2.57
CA LEU A 338 3.68 24.16 -3.96
C LEU A 338 3.32 25.47 -4.70
N VAL A 339 2.35 26.23 -4.19
CA VAL A 339 1.94 27.51 -4.78
C VAL A 339 2.80 28.65 -4.25
N THR A 340 2.90 28.80 -2.92
CA THR A 340 3.66 29.89 -2.31
C THR A 340 5.16 29.61 -2.25
N ARG A 341 5.58 28.36 -2.46
CA ARG A 341 6.96 27.86 -2.32
C ARG A 341 7.51 28.03 -0.91
N GLU A 342 6.64 28.02 0.09
CA GLU A 342 7.00 28.15 1.50
C GLU A 342 7.02 26.79 2.19
N LEU A 343 8.07 26.54 2.97
CA LEU A 343 8.12 25.42 3.91
C LEU A 343 7.53 25.85 5.25
N LYS A 344 6.55 25.10 5.75
CA LYS A 344 5.86 25.38 7.02
C LYS A 344 5.99 24.19 7.95
N ALA A 345 6.31 24.47 9.20
CA ALA A 345 6.24 23.49 10.27
C ALA A 345 4.83 23.42 10.82
N LEU A 346 4.37 22.22 11.12
CA LEU A 346 3.14 22.01 11.87
C LEU A 346 3.50 21.94 13.34
N ASP A 347 2.92 22.85 14.10
CA ASP A 347 3.08 22.89 15.56
C ASP A 347 2.25 21.75 16.15
N MET A 348 2.87 20.58 16.27
CA MET A 348 2.28 19.40 16.87
C MET A 348 3.16 18.96 18.02
N GLU A 349 2.82 19.43 19.22
CA GLU A 349 3.53 19.10 20.46
C GLU A 349 3.37 17.62 20.88
N GLU A 350 2.50 16.86 20.19
CA GLU A 350 1.97 15.58 20.69
C GLU A 350 2.81 14.34 20.34
N PHE A 351 3.89 14.42 19.55
CA PHE A 351 4.63 13.21 19.15
C PHE A 351 6.09 13.40 18.71
N SER A 352 6.86 12.32 18.80
CA SER A 352 8.30 12.30 18.55
C SER A 352 8.68 12.19 17.07
N GLY A 353 7.86 11.54 16.25
CA GLY A 353 8.09 11.54 14.80
C GLY A 353 6.93 11.04 13.94
N ALA A 354 6.89 11.55 12.71
CA ALA A 354 5.97 11.12 11.64
C ALA A 354 6.68 10.15 10.68
N GLU A 355 6.02 9.05 10.27
CA GLU A 355 6.63 8.04 9.38
C GLU A 355 5.92 7.86 8.04
N SER A 356 4.59 8.00 7.98
CA SER A 356 3.85 7.93 6.72
C SER A 356 2.54 8.69 6.80
N LEU A 357 2.07 9.22 5.68
CA LEU A 357 0.81 9.94 5.58
C LEU A 357 -0.04 9.36 4.45
N VAL A 358 -1.32 9.11 4.72
CA VAL A 358 -2.27 8.64 3.71
C VAL A 358 -3.53 9.49 3.75
N SER A 359 -3.97 9.94 2.57
CA SER A 359 -5.29 10.53 2.41
C SER A 359 -6.33 9.44 2.24
N PHE A 360 -7.46 9.53 2.92
CA PHE A 360 -8.58 8.59 2.78
C PHE A 360 -9.92 9.32 2.85
N GLU A 361 -10.97 8.71 2.30
CA GLU A 361 -12.34 9.21 2.39
C GLU A 361 -13.04 8.52 3.56
N GLU A 362 -13.91 9.23 4.30
CA GLU A 362 -14.76 8.55 5.29
C GLU A 362 -15.84 7.73 4.57
N SER A 363 -16.14 6.55 5.09
CA SER A 363 -17.07 5.62 4.46
C SER A 363 -17.89 4.89 5.50
N THR A 364 -19.17 4.70 5.21
CA THR A 364 -20.10 3.91 6.04
C THR A 364 -20.13 2.45 5.64
N VAL A 365 -19.27 2.03 4.70
CA VAL A 365 -19.13 0.62 4.29
C VAL A 365 -18.77 -0.22 5.50
N SER A 366 -19.57 -1.26 5.75
CA SER A 366 -19.31 -2.23 6.81
C SER A 366 -18.64 -3.47 6.25
N ILE A 367 -17.49 -3.81 6.83
CA ILE A 367 -16.62 -4.91 6.39
C ILE A 367 -17.28 -6.28 6.67
N SER A 368 -17.89 -6.43 7.85
CA SER A 368 -18.63 -7.62 8.29
C SER A 368 -19.84 -7.90 7.41
N LYS A 369 -20.66 -6.89 7.11
CA LYS A 369 -21.84 -7.04 6.25
C LYS A 369 -21.51 -7.58 4.86
N VAL A 370 -20.39 -7.15 4.26
CA VAL A 370 -19.94 -7.67 2.96
C VAL A 370 -19.69 -9.18 3.02
N THR A 371 -19.11 -9.65 4.13
CA THR A 371 -18.83 -11.07 4.36
C THR A 371 -20.12 -11.88 4.62
N GLU A 372 -21.03 -11.32 5.41
CA GLU A 372 -22.30 -11.97 5.79
C GLU A 372 -23.25 -12.15 4.61
N LEU A 373 -23.50 -11.08 3.84
CA LEU A 373 -24.40 -11.09 2.68
C LEU A 373 -24.00 -12.16 1.66
N HIS A 374 -22.70 -12.32 1.45
CA HIS A 374 -22.19 -13.30 0.51
C HIS A 374 -22.29 -14.73 1.08
N THR A 375 -22.06 -14.92 2.38
CA THR A 375 -22.25 -16.20 3.05
C THR A 375 -23.71 -16.67 2.97
N GLU A 376 -24.67 -15.77 3.15
CA GLU A 376 -26.09 -16.06 2.97
C GLU A 376 -26.45 -16.40 1.52
N ALA A 377 -25.90 -15.64 0.55
CA ALA A 377 -26.11 -15.91 -0.87
C ALA A 377 -25.60 -17.32 -1.26
N ARG A 378 -24.42 -17.72 -0.77
CA ARG A 378 -23.87 -19.07 -0.96
C ARG A 378 -24.77 -20.16 -0.37
N LYS A 379 -25.27 -19.98 0.86
CA LYS A 379 -26.19 -20.92 1.51
C LYS A 379 -27.51 -21.08 0.73
N LYS A 380 -28.05 -19.98 0.18
CA LYS A 380 -29.25 -20.02 -0.67
C LYS A 380 -29.00 -20.79 -1.98
N GLN A 381 -27.84 -20.60 -2.59
CA GLN A 381 -27.45 -21.33 -3.81
C GLN A 381 -27.20 -22.83 -3.55
N SER A 382 -26.50 -23.20 -2.46
CA SER A 382 -26.28 -24.61 -2.12
C SER A 382 -27.58 -25.32 -1.75
N GLY A 383 -28.46 -24.69 -0.96
CA GLY A 383 -29.77 -25.24 -0.61
C GLY A 383 -30.72 -25.36 -1.83
N SER A 384 -30.57 -24.51 -2.84
CA SER A 384 -31.31 -24.64 -4.11
C SER A 384 -30.82 -25.81 -4.98
N LYS A 385 -29.51 -26.12 -4.93
CA LYS A 385 -28.93 -27.30 -5.60
C LYS A 385 -29.35 -28.60 -4.90
N GLU A 386 -29.38 -28.61 -3.57
CA GLU A 386 -29.87 -29.77 -2.80
C GLU A 386 -31.37 -30.04 -3.03
N LYS A 387 -32.20 -28.99 -3.10
CA LYS A 387 -33.63 -29.12 -3.45
C LYS A 387 -33.89 -29.58 -4.88
N CYS A 388 -32.99 -29.28 -5.83
CA CYS A 388 -33.07 -29.83 -7.19
C CYS A 388 -32.67 -31.32 -7.25
N SER A 389 -31.78 -31.78 -6.36
CA SER A 389 -31.42 -33.21 -6.27
C SER A 389 -32.44 -34.08 -5.53
N SER A 390 -33.36 -33.51 -4.75
CA SER A 390 -34.38 -34.27 -4.00
C SER A 390 -35.70 -34.49 -4.75
N ASN A 391 -35.81 -34.05 -6.01
CA ASN A 391 -36.99 -34.23 -6.87
C ASN A 391 -36.75 -35.19 -8.04
N ASN A 392 -36.05 -36.31 -7.83
CA ASN A 392 -36.09 -37.43 -8.77
C ASN A 392 -37.18 -38.43 -8.37
N PHE A 393 -38.09 -38.62 -9.32
CA PHE A 393 -39.33 -39.38 -9.27
C PHE A 393 -39.20 -40.82 -8.75
N ASN A 394 -40.19 -41.20 -7.93
CA ASN A 394 -40.62 -42.58 -7.70
C ASN A 394 -40.89 -43.29 -9.04
N VAL A 395 -40.24 -44.42 -9.28
CA VAL A 395 -40.71 -45.44 -10.22
C VAL A 395 -40.73 -46.77 -9.48
N ASP A 396 -41.89 -47.10 -8.92
CA ASP A 396 -42.19 -48.43 -8.41
C ASP A 396 -42.78 -49.32 -9.53
N VAL A 397 -42.04 -50.40 -9.81
CA VAL A 397 -42.49 -51.79 -9.98
C VAL A 397 -43.79 -52.09 -10.76
N MET A 398 -43.64 -52.70 -11.94
CA MET A 398 -44.45 -53.88 -12.34
C MET A 398 -43.58 -54.96 -12.97
N LYS A 399 -43.49 -56.11 -12.29
CA LYS A 399 -43.03 -57.40 -12.83
C LYS A 399 -44.19 -58.04 -13.61
N SER A 400 -43.93 -58.58 -14.81
CA SER A 400 -44.05 -60.03 -15.06
C SER A 400 -43.97 -60.41 -16.56
N ARG A 401 -43.10 -61.39 -16.82
CA ARG A 401 -43.25 -62.56 -17.72
C ARG A 401 -43.87 -62.35 -19.10
N ASN A 402 -43.04 -62.52 -20.13
CA ASN A 402 -43.30 -63.59 -21.10
C ASN A 402 -42.00 -64.14 -21.71
N LEU A 403 -41.84 -65.45 -21.56
CA LEU A 403 -40.89 -66.32 -22.23
C LEU A 403 -41.42 -66.65 -23.64
N ASN A 404 -40.54 -66.66 -24.65
CA ASN A 404 -40.23 -67.83 -25.49
C ASN A 404 -39.77 -67.46 -26.92
N ASN A 405 -38.54 -67.90 -27.19
CA ASN A 405 -38.11 -68.73 -28.33
C ASN A 405 -37.88 -68.16 -29.74
N LEU A 406 -36.68 -68.57 -30.22
CA LEU A 406 -36.28 -69.04 -31.56
C LEU A 406 -35.57 -68.08 -32.52
N GLN A 407 -34.23 -68.18 -32.47
CA GLN A 407 -33.29 -68.58 -33.55
C GLN A 407 -33.52 -68.17 -35.01
N SER A 408 -32.47 -67.54 -35.57
CA SER A 408 -31.69 -67.84 -36.81
C SER A 408 -31.26 -66.49 -37.41
N SER A 409 -30.03 -66.16 -37.78
CA SER A 409 -28.83 -66.82 -38.36
C SER A 409 -27.64 -65.87 -38.06
N LEU A 410 -26.39 -66.21 -37.72
CA LEU A 410 -25.41 -67.21 -38.18
C LEU A 410 -24.39 -67.42 -37.04
#